data_AF-A0A3D5I2N4-F1
#
_entry.id   AF-A0A3D5I2N4-F1
#
_cell.length_a   1.000
_cell.length_b   1.000
_cell.length_c   1.000
_cell.angle_alpha   90.00
_cell.angle_beta   90.00
_cell.angle_gamma   90.00
#
_symmetry.space_group_name_H-M   'P 1'
#
loop_
_entity.id
_entity.type
_entity.pdbx_description
1 polymer ?
#
loop_
_entity_poly.entity_id
_entity_poly.type
_entity_poly.pdbx_seq_one_letter_code
_entity_poly.pdbx_strand_id
1 'polypeptide(L)'
;MPEDLLSRAGMAYAHELSFMVCFAALTAERLMIRPDPDQGTATKLIITDIIYGLAALTLLGSGIMRVLYFGQGSEFYTQNPLFWWK
;
A
#
# COMPACT_ATOMS: atom_id res chain seq x y z
N MET A 1 21.97 13.33 -11.45
CA MET A 1 20.57 12.97 -11.16
C MET A 1 20.23 13.60 -9.82
N PRO A 2 19.05 14.21 -9.59
CA PRO A 2 18.72 14.78 -8.29
C PRO A 2 18.81 13.69 -7.22
N GLU A 3 19.53 13.94 -6.12
CA GLU A 3 19.77 12.90 -5.11
C GLU A 3 18.48 12.47 -4.38
N ASP A 4 17.45 13.30 -4.40
CA ASP A 4 16.13 13.03 -3.82
C ASP A 4 15.24 12.13 -4.70
N LEU A 5 15.57 12.00 -6.00
CA LEU A 5 14.70 11.29 -6.95
C LEU A 5 14.53 9.82 -6.61
N LEU A 6 15.63 9.13 -6.25
CA LEU A 6 15.60 7.72 -5.89
C LEU A 6 14.74 7.48 -4.65
N SER A 7 14.89 8.34 -3.64
CA SER A 7 14.12 8.28 -2.39
C SER A 7 12.63 8.52 -2.65
N ARG A 8 12.28 9.52 -3.47
CA ARG A 8 10.89 9.82 -3.84
C ARG A 8 10.24 8.67 -4.61
N ALA A 9 10.95 8.13 -5.61
CA ALA A 9 10.48 7.00 -6.40
C ALA A 9 10.33 5.74 -5.53
N GLY A 10 11.33 5.44 -4.70
CA GLY A 10 11.30 4.31 -3.76
C GLY A 10 10.12 4.38 -2.81
N MET A 11 9.84 5.56 -2.24
CA MET A 11 8.70 5.77 -1.34
C MET A 11 7.35 5.63 -2.04
N ALA A 12 7.22 6.11 -3.28
CA ALA A 12 6.04 5.86 -4.08
C ALA A 12 5.88 4.37 -4.39
N TYR A 13 6.90 3.68 -4.90
CA TYR A 13 6.78 2.25 -5.18
C TYR A 13 6.47 1.42 -3.92
N ALA A 14 7.08 1.75 -2.78
CA ALA A 14 6.79 1.07 -1.51
C ALA A 14 5.32 1.25 -1.10
N HIS A 15 4.78 2.47 -1.21
CA HIS A 15 3.39 2.76 -0.86
C HIS A 15 2.41 2.05 -1.80
N GLU A 16 2.59 2.23 -3.11
CA GLU A 16 1.73 1.64 -4.14
C GLU A 16 1.78 0.10 -4.12
N LEU A 17 2.95 -0.50 -3.87
CA LEU A 17 3.08 -1.96 -3.71
C LEU A 17 2.40 -2.44 -2.42
N SER A 18 2.56 -1.72 -1.31
CA SER A 18 1.93 -2.08 -0.04
C SER A 18 0.40 -2.12 -0.18
N PHE A 19 -0.19 -1.18 -0.91
CA PHE A 19 -1.62 -1.19 -1.23
C PHE A 19 -2.03 -2.44 -1.99
N MET A 20 -1.27 -2.83 -3.03
CA MET A 20 -1.54 -4.04 -3.80
C MET A 20 -1.44 -5.30 -2.93
N VAL A 21 -0.45 -5.37 -2.04
CA VAL A 21 -0.28 -6.50 -1.11
C VAL A 21 -1.43 -6.55 -0.09
N CYS A 22 -1.87 -5.41 0.47
CA CYS A 22 -3.05 -5.37 1.33
C CYS A 22 -4.29 -5.90 0.61
N PHE A 23 -4.54 -5.43 -0.62
CA PHE A 23 -5.67 -5.88 -1.41
C PHE A 23 -5.61 -7.38 -1.73
N ALA A 24 -4.43 -7.88 -2.11
CA ALA A 24 -4.21 -9.30 -2.38
C ALA A 24 -4.40 -10.15 -1.11
N ALA A 25 -3.88 -9.72 0.04
CA ALA A 25 -4.03 -10.42 1.31
C ALA A 25 -5.49 -10.51 1.75
N LEU A 26 -6.23 -9.38 1.71
CA LEU A 26 -7.67 -9.36 2.02
C LEU A 26 -8.48 -10.23 1.06
N THR A 27 -8.13 -10.23 -0.23
CA THR A 27 -8.78 -11.09 -1.22
C THR A 27 -8.51 -12.56 -0.92
N ALA A 28 -7.26 -12.92 -0.61
CA ALA A 28 -6.88 -14.28 -0.26
C ALA A 28 -7.59 -14.75 1.03
N GLU A 29 -7.60 -13.91 2.07
CA GLU A 29 -8.32 -14.17 3.31
C GLU A 29 -9.80 -14.44 3.04
N ARG A 30 -10.45 -13.58 2.25
CA ARG A 30 -11.85 -13.74 1.86
C ARG A 30 -12.15 -15.03 1.09
N LEU A 31 -11.19 -15.55 0.31
CA LEU A 31 -11.33 -16.81 -0.41
C LEU A 31 -11.12 -18.04 0.48
N MET A 32 -10.33 -17.91 1.54
CA MET A 32 -9.99 -19.01 2.44
C MET A 32 -10.93 -19.11 3.66
N ILE A 33 -11.54 -17.99 4.07
CA ILE A 33 -12.39 -17.93 5.26
C ILE A 33 -13.60 -18.86 5.11
N ARG A 34 -13.71 -19.82 6.04
CA ARG A 34 -14.80 -20.80 6.08
C ARG A 34 -14.98 -21.34 7.50
N PRO A 35 -16.17 -21.87 7.85
CA PRO A 35 -16.38 -22.57 9.11
C PRO A 35 -15.47 -23.79 9.24
N ASP A 36 -15.02 -24.09 10.47
CA ASP A 36 -14.15 -25.21 10.82
C ASP A 36 -12.99 -25.46 9.82
N PRO A 37 -12.07 -24.50 9.65
CA PRO A 37 -10.92 -24.68 8.79
C PRO A 37 -10.03 -25.81 9.32
N ASP A 38 -9.49 -26.62 8.42
CA ASP A 38 -8.41 -27.53 8.75
C ASP A 38 -7.16 -26.75 9.21
N GLN A 39 -6.24 -27.44 9.91
CA GLN A 39 -5.03 -26.82 10.45
C GLN A 39 -4.19 -26.09 9.39
N GLY A 40 -4.15 -26.61 8.16
CA GLY A 40 -3.41 -26.00 7.05
C GLY A 40 -4.05 -24.69 6.61
N THR A 41 -5.37 -24.66 6.44
CA THR A 41 -6.12 -23.43 6.13
C THR A 41 -6.00 -22.40 7.26
N ALA A 42 -6.11 -22.82 8.53
CA ALA A 42 -5.95 -21.94 9.68
C ALA A 42 -4.55 -21.29 9.72
N THR A 43 -3.49 -22.07 9.44
CA THR A 43 -2.12 -21.55 9.37
C THR A 43 -1.96 -20.53 8.24
N LYS A 44 -2.55 -20.79 7.07
CA LYS A 44 -2.53 -19.85 5.94
C LYS A 44 -3.24 -18.54 6.26
N LEU A 45 -4.37 -18.58 6.97
CA LEU A 45 -5.06 -17.38 7.43
C LEU A 45 -4.16 -16.54 8.34
N ILE A 46 -3.52 -17.14 9.35
CA ILE A 46 -2.57 -16.44 10.23
C ILE A 46 -1.44 -15.77 9.44
N ILE A 47 -0.84 -16.49 8.49
CA ILE A 47 0.22 -15.92 7.64
C ILE A 47 -0.31 -14.75 6.80
N THR A 48 -1.52 -14.88 6.26
CA THR A 48 -2.16 -13.84 5.45
C THR A 48 -2.42 -12.59 6.29
N ASP A 49 -2.85 -12.75 7.54
CA ASP A 49 -3.07 -11.63 8.47
C ASP A 49 -1.77 -10.91 8.83
N ILE A 50 -0.68 -11.66 9.03
CA ILE A 50 0.65 -11.08 9.28
C ILE A 50 1.11 -10.28 8.05
N ILE A 51 0.97 -10.83 6.85
CA ILE A 51 1.31 -10.15 5.60
C ILE A 51 0.48 -8.87 5.46
N TYR A 52 -0.83 -8.96 5.71
CA TYR A 52 -1.73 -7.81 5.69
C TYR A 52 -1.29 -6.74 6.70
N GLY A 53 -1.00 -7.12 7.94
CA GLY A 53 -0.57 -6.19 8.99
C GLY A 53 0.73 -5.45 8.63
N LEU A 54 1.75 -6.17 8.13
CA LEU A 54 3.01 -5.57 7.70
C LEU A 54 2.83 -4.64 6.48
N ALA A 55 2.02 -5.06 5.50
CA ALA A 55 1.70 -4.24 4.35
C ALA A 55 0.92 -2.98 4.75
N ALA A 56 -0.05 -3.08 5.67
CA ALA A 56 -0.83 -1.96 6.15
C ALA A 56 0.03 -0.94 6.91
N LEU A 57 0.95 -1.41 7.76
CA LEU A 57 1.91 -0.54 8.44
C LEU A 57 2.82 0.19 7.44
N THR A 58 3.32 -0.53 6.44
CA THR A 58 4.16 0.05 5.39
C THR A 58 3.38 1.06 4.55
N LEU A 59 2.14 0.74 4.17
CA LEU A 59 1.23 1.62 3.44
C LEU A 59 0.98 2.92 4.21
N LEU A 60 0.61 2.83 5.50
CA LEU A 60 0.32 3.99 6.33
C LEU A 60 1.58 4.84 6.56
N GLY A 61 2.68 4.21 6.96
CA GLY A 61 3.95 4.90 7.22
C GLY A 61 4.49 5.61 5.98
N SER A 62 4.47 4.93 4.84
CA SER A 62 4.86 5.54 3.56
C SER A 62 3.91 6.64 3.12
N GLY A 63 2.60 6.51 3.37
CA GLY A 63 1.61 7.54 3.06
C GLY A 63 1.87 8.83 3.85
N ILE A 64 2.12 8.72 5.16
CA ILE A 64 2.49 9.86 6.01
C ILE A 64 3.76 10.52 5.49
N MET A 65 4.80 9.74 5.21
CA MET A 65 6.06 10.28 4.68
C MET A 65 5.87 10.98 3.32
N ARG A 66 4.99 10.47 2.46
CA ARG A 66 4.69 11.11 1.17
C ARG A 66 3.99 12.44 1.35
N VAL A 67 3.03 12.55 2.26
CA VAL A 67 2.35 13.82 2.53
C VAL A 67 3.31 14.86 3.11
N LEU A 68 4.19 14.46 4.04
CA LEU A 68 5.04 15.38 4.76
C LEU A 68 6.34 15.76 4.03
N TYR A 69 6.92 14.83 3.24
CA TYR A 69 8.29 14.99 2.74
C TYR A 69 8.48 14.77 1.24
N PHE A 70 7.61 14.00 0.57
CA PHE A 70 7.85 13.57 -0.83
C PHE A 70 6.75 13.98 -1.83
N GLY A 71 5.71 14.67 -1.37
CA GLY A 71 4.61 15.18 -2.17
C GLY A 71 5.05 16.30 -3.12
N GLN A 72 4.37 16.41 -4.26
CA GLN A 72 4.55 17.56 -5.15
C GLN A 72 3.86 18.81 -4.58
N GLY A 73 4.39 19.99 -4.90
CA GLY A 73 3.77 21.27 -4.52
C GLY A 73 2.40 21.49 -5.18
N SER A 74 1.63 22.46 -4.69
CA SER A 74 0.28 22.78 -5.20
C SER A 74 0.26 23.16 -6.68
N GLU A 75 1.34 23.75 -7.20
CA GLU A 75 1.51 24.10 -8.61
C GLU A 75 1.40 22.88 -9.53
N PHE A 76 1.95 21.74 -9.12
CA PHE A 76 1.87 20.49 -9.89
C PHE A 76 0.41 20.07 -10.11
N TYR A 77 -0.45 20.27 -9.11
CA TYR A 77 -1.85 19.86 -9.18
C TYR A 77 -2.72 20.91 -9.89
N THR A 78 -2.37 22.19 -9.84
CA THR A 78 -3.18 23.30 -10.37
C THR A 78 -2.93 23.59 -11.84
N GLN A 79 -1.77 23.25 -12.38
CA GLN A 79 -1.44 23.51 -13.79
C GLN A 79 -2.04 22.51 -14.78
N ASN A 80 -2.52 21.35 -14.34
CA ASN A 80 -3.11 20.34 -15.22
C ASN A 80 -4.62 20.18 -14.98
N PRO A 81 -5.49 20.64 -15.91
CA PRO A 81 -6.94 20.56 -15.78
C PRO A 81 -7.49 19.13 -15.57
N LEU A 82 -6.77 18.09 -16.02
CA LEU A 82 -7.21 16.69 -15.84
C LEU A 82 -7.35 16.28 -14.37
N PHE A 83 -6.61 16.91 -13.45
CA PHE A 83 -6.72 16.63 -12.02
C PHE A 83 -8.02 17.15 -11.40
N TRP A 84 -8.68 18.10 -12.07
CA TRP A 84 -9.89 18.81 -11.60
C TRP A 84 -11.17 18.27 -12.26
N TRP A 85 -11.02 17.40 -13.25
CA TRP A 85 -12.10 16.86 -14.06
C TRP A 85 -12.92 15.75 -13.36
N LYS A 86 -12.42 15.21 -12.24
CA LYS A 86 -13.14 14.20 -11.45
C LYS A 86 -14.42 14.76 -10.84
#